data_AF-A0A5C8J0L5-F1
#
_entry.id   AF-A0A5C8J0L5-F1
#
_cell.length_a   1.000
_cell.length_b   1.000
_cell.length_c   1.000
_cell.angle_alpha   90.00
_cell.angle_beta   90.00
_cell.angle_gamma   90.00
#
_symmetry.space_group_name_H-M   'P 1'
#
loop_
_entity.id
_entity.type
_entity.pdbx_description
1 polymer ?
#
loop_
_entity_poly.entity_id
_entity_poly.type
_entity_poly.pdbx_seq_one_letter_code
_entity_poly.pdbx_strand_id
1 'polypeptide(L)'
;MVEDKHLVVVGTSAGGMQALIKLISQLPTDFPSPVFIVQHVSVDSSIQVLVDRLKRYTSLTCKVAEDGDEIEASTIYMAPVDRHILLTEKQVLVVRGARENQFRPSIDPLFRSAAAYHRTAVIGIILTGFMSDGVVGMEMVARCGGRTVVQMPEDAEYPFLPENVLRQVKVDHVAAVADMGELLVQLVSKPVPAGVAIPTDIWEEAKMTERIMKNSTMTSIEELESVGTRAAYSCPDCGGGL
;
A
#
# COMPACT_ATOMS: atom_id res chain seq x y z
N MET A 1 18.23 -2.90 -10.86
CA MET A 1 17.67 -2.15 -12.00
C MET A 1 16.16 -2.30 -11.95
N VAL A 2 15.47 -1.49 -11.13
CA VAL A 2 13.99 -1.49 -10.95
C VAL A 2 13.43 -0.15 -11.47
N GLU A 3 14.17 0.55 -12.33
CA GLU A 3 13.81 1.93 -12.74
C GLU A 3 12.65 2.00 -13.74
N ASP A 4 12.26 0.89 -14.39
CA ASP A 4 11.28 0.92 -15.50
C ASP A 4 10.04 0.04 -15.28
N LYS A 5 9.81 -0.51 -14.09
CA LYS A 5 8.68 -1.42 -13.85
C LYS A 5 7.62 -0.81 -12.95
N HIS A 6 6.37 -0.97 -13.36
CA HIS A 6 5.22 -0.65 -12.54
C HIS A 6 5.19 -1.52 -11.28
N LEU A 7 4.64 -0.97 -10.20
CA LEU A 7 4.26 -1.73 -9.01
C LEU A 7 2.79 -1.49 -8.70
N VAL A 8 2.15 -2.49 -8.09
CA VAL A 8 0.74 -2.42 -7.72
C VAL A 8 0.61 -2.36 -6.21
N VAL A 9 -0.14 -1.39 -5.69
CA VAL A 9 -0.54 -1.34 -4.28
C VAL A 9 -2.06 -1.47 -4.18
N VAL A 10 -2.54 -2.35 -3.31
CA VAL A 10 -3.97 -2.68 -3.17
C VAL A 10 -4.41 -2.45 -1.73
N GLY A 11 -5.49 -1.71 -1.56
CA GLY A 11 -6.14 -1.48 -0.28
C GLY A 11 -7.56 -2.05 -0.26
N THR A 12 -7.91 -2.78 0.79
CA THR A 12 -9.26 -3.34 0.95
C THR A 12 -9.60 -3.64 2.41
N SER A 13 -10.90 -3.83 2.69
CA SER A 13 -11.41 -4.11 4.03
C SER A 13 -12.55 -5.15 3.98
N ALA A 14 -13.75 -4.84 4.46
CA ALA A 14 -14.89 -5.75 4.40
C ALA A 14 -15.19 -6.21 2.96
N GLY A 15 -15.44 -7.51 2.77
CA GLY A 15 -15.59 -8.15 1.46
C GLY A 15 -14.27 -8.35 0.69
N GLY A 16 -13.15 -7.84 1.22
CA GLY A 16 -11.89 -7.75 0.49
C GLY A 16 -11.30 -9.10 0.07
N MET A 17 -11.43 -10.14 0.89
CA MET A 17 -10.89 -11.46 0.55
C MET A 17 -11.46 -12.03 -0.76
N GLN A 18 -12.76 -11.85 -1.02
CA GLN A 18 -13.38 -12.35 -2.26
C GLN A 18 -12.98 -11.48 -3.45
N ALA A 19 -12.94 -10.15 -3.28
CA ALA A 19 -12.47 -9.23 -4.30
C ALA A 19 -11.00 -9.49 -4.67
N LEU A 20 -10.14 -9.73 -3.67
CA LEU A 20 -8.74 -10.07 -3.87
C LEU A 20 -8.60 -11.37 -4.65
N ILE A 21 -9.28 -12.45 -4.27
CA ILE A 21 -9.26 -13.72 -5.02
C ILE A 21 -9.64 -13.49 -6.47
N LYS A 22 -10.76 -12.79 -6.71
CA LYS A 22 -11.26 -12.50 -8.06
C LYS A 22 -10.22 -11.71 -8.85
N LEU A 23 -9.58 -10.70 -8.25
CA LEU A 23 -8.52 -9.91 -8.89
C LEU A 23 -7.28 -10.75 -9.24
N ILE A 24 -6.70 -11.44 -8.25
CA ILE A 24 -5.42 -12.13 -8.43
C ILE A 24 -5.53 -13.37 -9.33
N SER A 25 -6.71 -13.98 -9.44
CA SER A 25 -6.92 -15.15 -10.31
C SER A 25 -6.92 -14.82 -11.79
N GLN A 26 -7.00 -13.54 -12.14
CA GLN A 26 -6.92 -13.05 -13.51
C GLN A 26 -5.48 -12.69 -13.91
N LEU A 27 -4.55 -12.60 -12.95
CA LEU A 27 -3.17 -12.20 -13.25
C LEU A 27 -2.39 -13.37 -13.87
N PRO A 28 -1.63 -13.13 -14.94
CA PRO A 28 -0.84 -14.16 -15.59
C PRO A 28 0.34 -14.61 -14.72
N THR A 29 0.88 -15.80 -14.97
CA THR A 29 1.99 -16.38 -14.20
C THR A 29 3.26 -15.54 -14.25
N ASP A 30 3.49 -14.84 -15.35
CA ASP A 30 4.63 -13.96 -15.60
C ASP A 30 4.28 -12.48 -15.38
N PHE A 31 3.28 -12.19 -14.54
CA PHE A 31 2.88 -10.81 -14.24
C PHE A 31 4.12 -9.99 -13.81
N PRO A 32 4.49 -8.93 -14.56
CA PRO A 32 5.85 -8.37 -14.50
C PRO A 32 6.08 -7.44 -13.30
N SER A 33 5.06 -7.25 -12.46
CA SER A 33 5.03 -6.26 -11.39
C SER A 33 4.87 -6.92 -10.01
N PRO A 34 5.50 -6.37 -8.97
CA PRO A 34 5.18 -6.71 -7.58
C PRO A 34 3.77 -6.19 -7.23
N VAL A 35 3.08 -6.89 -6.33
CA VAL A 35 1.78 -6.51 -5.80
C VAL A 35 1.83 -6.45 -4.28
N PHE A 36 1.54 -5.31 -3.68
CA PHE A 36 1.49 -5.14 -2.22
C PHE A 36 0.04 -4.96 -1.79
N ILE A 37 -0.39 -5.72 -0.78
CA ILE A 37 -1.79 -5.76 -0.35
C ILE A 37 -1.88 -5.40 1.13
N VAL A 38 -2.69 -4.38 1.42
CA VAL A 38 -3.23 -4.13 2.75
C VAL A 38 -4.70 -4.56 2.77
N GLN A 39 -4.97 -5.57 3.59
CA GLN A 39 -6.31 -5.99 3.96
C GLN A 39 -6.49 -5.68 5.44
N HIS A 40 -7.51 -4.89 5.79
CA HIS A 40 -7.84 -4.71 7.20
C HIS A 40 -8.27 -6.04 7.82
N VAL A 41 -7.60 -6.39 8.92
CA VAL A 41 -7.81 -7.62 9.69
C VAL A 41 -7.72 -7.30 11.17
N SER A 42 -8.38 -8.12 12.00
CA SER A 42 -8.17 -8.06 13.46
C SER A 42 -6.74 -8.47 13.82
N VAL A 43 -6.22 -7.96 14.93
CA VAL A 43 -4.91 -8.34 15.49
C VAL A 43 -4.80 -9.84 15.79
N ASP A 44 -5.93 -10.50 16.09
CA ASP A 44 -5.98 -11.95 16.36
C ASP A 44 -6.04 -12.81 15.08
N SER A 45 -6.03 -12.18 13.90
CA SER A 45 -6.12 -12.87 12.63
C SER A 45 -4.80 -13.52 12.26
N SER A 46 -4.84 -14.69 11.60
CA SER A 46 -3.66 -15.27 10.99
C SER A 46 -3.52 -14.80 9.54
N ILE A 47 -2.60 -13.87 9.30
CA ILE A 47 -2.31 -13.40 7.94
C ILE A 47 -1.80 -14.54 7.04
N GLN A 48 -1.11 -15.52 7.62
CA GLN A 48 -0.61 -16.68 6.89
C GLN A 48 -1.76 -17.50 6.28
N VAL A 49 -2.88 -17.64 6.98
CA VAL A 49 -4.08 -18.33 6.46
C VAL A 49 -4.65 -17.60 5.24
N LEU A 50 -4.62 -16.27 5.23
CA LEU A 50 -5.06 -15.47 4.08
C LEU A 50 -4.12 -15.66 2.90
N VAL A 51 -2.81 -15.61 3.13
CA VAL A 51 -1.78 -15.89 2.10
C VAL A 51 -1.96 -17.30 1.52
N ASP A 52 -2.12 -18.32 2.37
CA ASP A 52 -2.32 -19.71 1.93
C ASP A 52 -3.65 -19.92 1.20
N ARG A 53 -4.63 -19.04 1.42
CA ARG A 53 -5.85 -19.00 0.63
C ARG A 53 -5.58 -18.40 -0.75
N LEU A 54 -4.88 -17.25 -0.83
CA LEU A 54 -4.53 -16.59 -2.10
C LEU A 54 -3.73 -17.52 -3.03
N LYS A 55 -2.75 -18.26 -2.49
CA LYS A 55 -1.91 -19.23 -3.23
C LYS A 55 -2.69 -20.27 -4.04
N ARG A 56 -3.94 -20.55 -3.68
CA ARG A 56 -4.79 -21.53 -4.40
C ARG A 56 -5.38 -20.98 -5.69
N TYR A 57 -5.35 -19.67 -5.87
CA TYR A 57 -6.04 -18.96 -6.95
C TYR A 57 -5.08 -18.20 -7.87
N THR A 58 -3.78 -18.24 -7.61
CA THR A 58 -2.77 -17.60 -8.46
C THR A 58 -1.51 -18.44 -8.51
N SER A 59 -0.77 -18.32 -9.61
CA SER A 59 0.57 -18.89 -9.76
C SER A 59 1.68 -17.94 -9.29
N LEU A 60 1.34 -16.70 -8.93
CA LEU A 60 2.29 -15.73 -8.39
C LEU A 60 2.77 -16.17 -7.00
N THR A 61 4.01 -15.84 -6.67
CA THR A 61 4.54 -16.08 -5.32
C THR A 61 3.73 -15.23 -4.34
N CYS A 62 3.13 -15.84 -3.31
CA CYS A 62 2.42 -15.09 -2.27
C CYS A 62 3.15 -15.27 -0.94
N LYS A 63 3.51 -14.16 -0.29
CA LYS A 63 4.12 -14.17 1.06
C LYS A 63 3.57 -13.06 1.94
N VAL A 64 3.77 -13.21 3.25
CA VAL A 64 3.64 -12.10 4.19
C VAL A 64 4.90 -11.24 4.01
N ALA A 65 4.75 -9.92 3.96
CA ALA A 65 5.91 -9.04 3.83
C ALA A 65 6.78 -9.10 5.09
N GLU A 66 8.09 -9.16 4.88
CA GLU A 66 9.10 -9.13 5.93
C GLU A 66 9.94 -7.85 5.81
N ASP A 67 10.47 -7.37 6.94
CA ASP A 67 11.30 -6.17 6.95
C ASP A 67 12.60 -6.43 6.17
N GLY A 68 12.93 -5.55 5.23
CA GLY A 68 14.08 -5.70 4.35
C GLY A 68 13.85 -6.58 3.13
N ASP A 69 12.62 -7.05 2.88
CA ASP A 69 12.29 -7.76 1.63
C ASP A 69 12.70 -6.93 0.40
N GLU A 70 13.36 -7.57 -0.56
CA GLU A 70 13.56 -6.98 -1.89
C GLU A 70 12.22 -6.91 -2.63
N ILE A 71 12.05 -5.88 -3.46
CA ILE A 71 10.84 -5.69 -4.27
C ILE A 71 10.95 -6.53 -5.56
N GLU A 72 10.29 -7.69 -5.57
CA GLU A 72 10.39 -8.68 -6.64
C GLU A 72 9.14 -8.73 -7.53
N ALA A 73 9.34 -8.78 -8.85
CA ALA A 73 8.26 -9.02 -9.80
C ALA A 73 7.60 -10.38 -9.59
N SER A 74 6.34 -10.52 -10.00
CA SER A 74 5.57 -11.77 -9.89
C SER A 74 5.38 -12.25 -8.44
N THR A 75 5.48 -11.33 -7.47
CA THR A 75 5.29 -11.58 -6.04
C THR A 75 4.17 -10.71 -5.47
N ILE A 76 3.28 -11.34 -4.72
CA ILE A 76 2.23 -10.73 -3.91
C ILE A 76 2.69 -10.71 -2.45
N TYR A 77 2.81 -9.51 -1.89
CA TYR A 77 3.20 -9.23 -0.53
C TYR A 77 1.97 -8.82 0.28
N MET A 78 1.66 -9.57 1.33
CA MET A 78 0.55 -9.29 2.22
C MET A 78 1.03 -8.57 3.48
N ALA A 79 0.37 -7.48 3.86
CA ALA A 79 0.66 -6.76 5.09
C ALA A 79 0.50 -7.63 6.34
N PRO A 80 1.52 -7.75 7.21
CA PRO A 80 1.39 -8.49 8.45
C PRO A 80 0.42 -7.82 9.42
N VAL A 81 -0.12 -8.61 10.34
CA VAL A 81 -0.99 -8.09 11.41
C VAL A 81 -0.21 -7.15 12.34
N ASP A 82 -0.89 -6.12 12.84
CA ASP A 82 -0.35 -5.15 13.80
C ASP A 82 0.93 -4.43 13.33
N ARG A 83 1.20 -4.40 12.01
CA ARG A 83 2.34 -3.68 11.41
C ARG A 83 1.96 -3.04 10.09
N HIS A 84 2.54 -1.88 9.78
CA HIS A 84 2.40 -1.24 8.48
C HIS A 84 3.47 -1.74 7.52
N ILE A 85 3.12 -1.79 6.23
CA ILE A 85 4.10 -1.88 5.13
C ILE A 85 4.38 -0.48 4.62
N LEU A 86 5.65 -0.16 4.42
CA LEU A 86 6.09 0.98 3.64
C LEU A 86 7.06 0.54 2.54
N LEU A 87 7.07 1.24 1.42
CA LEU A 87 8.03 1.02 0.34
C LEU A 87 9.10 2.11 0.34
N THR A 88 10.35 1.69 0.16
CA THR A 88 11.47 2.57 -0.18
C THR A 88 11.88 2.31 -1.63
N GLU A 89 12.92 2.98 -2.12
CA GLU A 89 13.42 2.78 -3.49
C GLU A 89 13.71 1.30 -3.83
N LYS A 90 14.15 0.48 -2.87
CA LYS A 90 14.65 -0.88 -3.13
C LYS A 90 14.03 -1.98 -2.27
N GLN A 91 13.52 -1.62 -1.09
CA GLN A 91 13.12 -2.60 -0.08
C GLN A 91 11.80 -2.24 0.57
N VAL A 92 11.18 -3.27 1.13
CA VAL A 92 9.99 -3.17 1.98
C VAL A 92 10.42 -2.90 3.42
N LEU A 93 9.75 -1.97 4.08
CA LEU A 93 9.87 -1.75 5.53
C LEU A 93 8.61 -2.25 6.22
N VAL A 94 8.79 -3.05 7.28
CA VAL A 94 7.67 -3.62 8.05
C VAL A 94 7.76 -3.18 9.51
N VAL A 95 6.87 -2.26 9.87
CA VAL A 95 7.06 -1.42 11.06
C VAL A 95 5.84 -1.44 11.97
N ARG A 96 6.07 -1.30 13.28
CA ARG A 96 4.98 -1.13 14.26
C ARG A 96 4.81 0.34 14.62
N GLY A 97 4.34 1.14 13.66
CA GLY A 97 4.05 2.56 13.84
C GLY A 97 2.74 2.83 14.59
N ALA A 98 2.39 4.12 14.75
CA ALA A 98 1.07 4.52 15.24
C ALA A 98 -0.03 3.99 14.31
N ARG A 99 -1.24 3.76 14.86
CA ARG A 99 -2.39 3.42 14.01
C ARG A 99 -2.76 4.62 13.15
N GLU A 100 -3.02 4.37 11.87
CA GLU A 100 -3.57 5.37 10.96
C GLU A 100 -5.00 4.95 10.62
N ASN A 101 -5.94 5.90 10.66
CA ASN A 101 -7.37 5.60 10.49
C ASN A 101 -7.91 4.49 11.43
N GLN A 102 -7.33 4.36 12.63
CA GLN A 102 -7.59 3.30 13.62
C GLN A 102 -7.10 1.89 13.22
N PHE A 103 -6.39 1.77 12.10
CA PHE A 103 -5.89 0.52 11.54
C PHE A 103 -4.38 0.37 11.68
N ARG A 104 -3.97 -0.89 11.76
CA ARG A 104 -2.58 -1.37 11.65
C ARG A 104 -2.63 -2.87 11.28
N PRO A 105 -2.40 -3.25 10.01
CA PRO A 105 -1.96 -2.43 8.88
C PRO A 105 -3.02 -1.45 8.39
N SER A 106 -2.58 -0.25 7.98
CA SER A 106 -3.38 0.77 7.31
C SER A 106 -2.99 0.88 5.82
N ILE A 107 -3.94 1.26 4.97
CA ILE A 107 -3.75 1.40 3.52
C ILE A 107 -2.91 2.64 3.19
N ASP A 108 -3.18 3.75 3.89
CA ASP A 108 -2.54 5.04 3.63
C ASP A 108 -1.00 5.00 3.70
N PRO A 109 -0.34 4.39 4.71
CA PRO A 109 1.13 4.27 4.75
C PRO A 109 1.75 3.57 3.54
N LEU A 110 1.12 2.48 3.08
CA LEU A 110 1.59 1.75 1.90
C LEU A 110 1.50 2.64 0.65
N PHE A 111 0.35 3.27 0.44
CA PHE A 111 0.10 4.07 -0.76
C PHE A 111 0.96 5.32 -0.78
N ARG A 112 1.09 6.00 0.36
CA ARG A 112 1.88 7.22 0.52
C ARG A 112 3.37 6.97 0.26
N SER A 113 3.93 5.92 0.86
CA SER A 113 5.34 5.57 0.64
C SER A 113 5.59 5.09 -0.79
N ALA A 114 4.70 4.27 -1.37
CA ALA A 114 4.77 3.88 -2.76
C ALA A 114 4.80 5.11 -3.70
N ALA A 115 3.88 6.06 -3.50
CA ALA A 115 3.80 7.28 -4.29
C ALA A 115 5.08 8.14 -4.19
N ALA A 116 5.65 8.26 -2.99
CA ALA A 116 6.86 9.05 -2.76
C ALA A 116 8.10 8.45 -3.43
N TYR A 117 8.33 7.14 -3.31
CA TYR A 117 9.55 6.50 -3.85
C TYR A 117 9.43 6.08 -5.31
N HIS A 118 8.23 5.69 -5.78
CA HIS A 118 8.04 5.08 -7.10
C HIS A 118 7.18 5.91 -8.07
N ARG A 119 6.50 6.96 -7.60
CA ARG A 119 5.88 8.00 -8.45
C ARG A 119 4.95 7.44 -9.53
N THR A 120 5.24 7.75 -10.80
CA THR A 120 4.50 7.34 -12.00
C THR A 120 4.48 5.83 -12.25
N ALA A 121 5.35 5.07 -11.57
CA ALA A 121 5.34 3.61 -11.65
C ALA A 121 4.20 2.99 -10.81
N VAL A 122 3.63 3.72 -9.86
CA VAL A 122 2.61 3.18 -8.95
C VAL A 122 1.26 3.04 -9.63
N ILE A 123 0.63 1.88 -9.46
CA ILE A 123 -0.78 1.65 -9.72
C ILE A 123 -1.46 1.39 -8.37
N GLY A 124 -2.22 2.36 -7.88
CA GLY A 124 -3.00 2.24 -6.65
C GLY A 124 -4.39 1.67 -6.93
N ILE A 125 -4.79 0.65 -6.19
CA ILE A 125 -6.09 -0.02 -6.33
C ILE A 125 -6.86 0.03 -5.01
N ILE A 126 -8.06 0.59 -5.03
CA ILE A 126 -8.99 0.49 -3.89
C ILE A 126 -10.13 -0.45 -4.25
N LEU A 127 -10.33 -1.46 -3.40
CA LEU A 127 -11.43 -2.40 -3.49
C LEU A 127 -12.47 -2.13 -2.40
N THR A 128 -13.49 -2.98 -2.35
CA THR A 128 -14.55 -3.03 -1.34
C THR A 128 -14.04 -2.83 0.08
N GLY A 129 -14.85 -2.13 0.88
CA GLY A 129 -14.54 -1.88 2.27
C GLY A 129 -15.41 -0.79 2.90
N PHE A 130 -15.12 -0.52 4.18
CA PHE A 130 -15.69 0.58 4.94
C PHE A 130 -14.64 1.65 5.24
N MET A 131 -15.14 2.82 5.67
CA MET A 131 -14.35 3.97 6.13
C MET A 131 -13.51 4.61 5.00
N SER A 132 -12.49 5.38 5.39
CA SER A 132 -11.77 6.31 4.50
C SER A 132 -10.28 6.03 4.43
N ASP A 133 -9.79 4.94 5.03
CA ASP A 133 -8.38 4.56 4.93
C ASP A 133 -8.06 4.16 3.49
N GLY A 134 -7.05 4.81 2.89
CA GLY A 134 -6.71 4.70 1.48
C GLY A 134 -7.11 5.93 0.66
N VAL A 135 -7.97 6.83 1.17
CA VAL A 135 -8.32 8.07 0.46
C VAL A 135 -7.12 8.99 0.37
N VAL A 136 -6.43 9.24 1.49
CA VAL A 136 -5.25 10.12 1.51
C VAL A 136 -4.12 9.49 0.71
N GLY A 137 -3.89 8.20 0.89
CA GLY A 137 -2.91 7.43 0.13
C GLY A 137 -3.16 7.48 -1.37
N MET A 138 -4.41 7.29 -1.81
CA MET A 138 -4.76 7.38 -3.24
C MET A 138 -4.56 8.79 -3.81
N GLU A 139 -4.87 9.83 -3.02
CA GLU A 139 -4.57 11.21 -3.41
C GLU A 139 -3.06 11.41 -3.62
N MET A 140 -2.21 10.82 -2.76
CA MET A 140 -0.75 10.89 -2.95
C MET A 140 -0.30 10.15 -4.21
N VAL A 141 -0.88 8.99 -4.52
CA VAL A 141 -0.63 8.28 -5.79
C VAL A 141 -0.96 9.18 -6.98
N ALA A 142 -2.13 9.83 -6.96
CA ALA A 142 -2.55 10.76 -8.03
C ALA A 142 -1.60 11.96 -8.15
N ARG A 143 -1.26 12.61 -7.03
CA ARG A 143 -0.37 13.78 -6.98
C ARG A 143 1.06 13.48 -7.45
N CYS A 144 1.53 12.25 -7.25
CA CYS A 144 2.84 11.78 -7.74
C CYS A 144 2.79 11.22 -9.19
N GLY A 145 1.65 11.31 -9.87
CA GLY A 145 1.49 10.88 -11.26
C GLY A 145 1.32 9.37 -11.46
N GLY A 146 1.08 8.63 -10.38
CA GLY A 146 0.68 7.22 -10.45
C GLY A 146 -0.72 7.04 -11.05
N ARG A 147 -1.10 5.79 -11.31
CA ARG A 147 -2.43 5.43 -11.81
C ARG A 147 -3.34 5.03 -10.68
N THR A 148 -4.57 5.52 -10.71
CA THR A 148 -5.57 5.28 -9.69
C THR A 148 -6.70 4.42 -10.24
N VAL A 149 -6.93 3.28 -9.61
CA VAL A 149 -7.96 2.30 -9.99
C VAL A 149 -8.88 2.08 -8.79
N VAL A 150 -10.18 2.18 -9.00
CA VAL A 150 -11.17 1.96 -7.94
C VAL A 150 -12.21 0.94 -8.40
N GLN A 151 -12.57 0.03 -7.51
CA GLN A 151 -13.67 -0.90 -7.74
C GLN A 151 -14.98 -0.13 -7.96
N MET A 152 -15.73 -0.48 -9.00
CA MET A 152 -17.08 0.02 -9.20
C MET A 152 -17.91 -0.20 -7.92
N PRO A 153 -18.49 0.85 -7.31
CA PRO A 153 -19.28 0.71 -6.09
C PRO A 153 -20.40 -0.33 -6.20
N GLU A 154 -21.01 -0.47 -7.38
CA GLU A 154 -22.07 -1.45 -7.65
C GLU A 154 -21.59 -2.91 -7.65
N ASP A 155 -20.30 -3.16 -7.90
CA ASP A 155 -19.65 -4.49 -7.83
C ASP A 155 -19.03 -4.75 -6.45
N ALA A 156 -18.96 -3.75 -5.57
CA ALA A 156 -18.41 -3.87 -4.22
C ALA A 156 -19.43 -4.43 -3.24
N GLU A 157 -19.04 -5.43 -2.45
CA GLU A 157 -19.87 -5.94 -1.34
C GLU A 157 -20.14 -4.82 -0.31
N TYR A 158 -19.14 -3.98 -0.09
CA TYR A 158 -19.22 -2.78 0.74
C TYR A 158 -18.70 -1.57 -0.06
N PRO A 159 -19.61 -0.71 -0.57
CA PRO A 159 -19.25 0.35 -1.50
C PRO A 159 -18.64 1.60 -0.86
N PHE A 160 -18.72 1.73 0.47
CA PHE A 160 -18.35 2.97 1.17
C PHE A 160 -16.91 3.41 0.93
N LEU A 161 -15.94 2.49 1.01
CA LEU A 161 -14.54 2.84 0.77
C LEU A 161 -14.30 3.29 -0.69
N PRO A 162 -14.71 2.53 -1.73
CA PRO A 162 -14.69 3.02 -3.11
C PRO A 162 -15.36 4.38 -3.31
N GLU A 163 -16.57 4.57 -2.76
CA GLU A 163 -17.30 5.84 -2.86
C GLU A 163 -16.53 7.00 -2.22
N ASN A 164 -15.91 6.78 -1.06
CA ASN A 164 -15.15 7.80 -0.35
C ASN A 164 -13.93 8.27 -1.15
N VAL A 165 -13.27 7.36 -1.88
CA VAL A 165 -12.18 7.69 -2.79
C VAL A 165 -12.71 8.47 -3.99
N LEU A 166 -13.78 7.99 -4.64
CA LEU A 166 -14.36 8.64 -5.83
C LEU A 166 -14.87 10.07 -5.56
N ARG A 167 -15.32 10.35 -4.33
CA ARG A 167 -15.77 11.69 -3.92
C ARG A 167 -14.63 12.71 -3.77
N GLN A 168 -13.40 12.25 -3.50
CA GLN A 168 -12.31 13.10 -3.03
C GLN A 168 -11.09 13.10 -3.95
N VAL A 169 -10.87 12.02 -4.70
CA VAL A 169 -9.69 11.81 -5.53
C VAL A 169 -10.10 11.74 -6.99
N LYS A 170 -9.30 12.35 -7.87
CA LYS A 170 -9.46 12.19 -9.31
C LYS A 170 -8.98 10.79 -9.72
N VAL A 171 -9.93 9.89 -9.93
CA VAL A 171 -9.65 8.49 -10.30
C VAL A 171 -9.51 8.33 -11.82
N ASP A 172 -8.47 7.61 -12.28
CA ASP A 172 -8.23 7.32 -13.69
C ASP A 172 -9.16 6.23 -14.22
N HIS A 173 -9.38 5.19 -13.41
CA HIS A 173 -10.15 4.00 -13.80
C HIS A 173 -11.12 3.57 -12.71
N VAL A 174 -12.39 3.41 -13.10
CA VAL A 174 -13.41 2.77 -12.27
C VAL A 174 -13.84 1.50 -13.00
N ALA A 175 -13.60 0.33 -12.40
CA ALA A 175 -13.77 -0.96 -13.07
C ALA A 175 -14.43 -1.99 -12.14
N ALA A 176 -15.20 -2.92 -12.70
CA ALA A 176 -15.61 -4.10 -11.95
C ALA A 176 -14.38 -4.98 -11.69
N VAL A 177 -14.33 -5.67 -10.56
CA VAL A 177 -13.17 -6.51 -10.21
C VAL A 177 -12.92 -7.60 -11.26
N ALA A 178 -13.97 -8.03 -11.98
CA ALA A 178 -13.87 -9.02 -13.06
C ALA A 178 -13.05 -8.53 -14.27
N ASP A 179 -12.92 -7.22 -14.44
CA ASP A 179 -12.25 -6.61 -15.59
C ASP A 179 -10.87 -6.04 -15.21
N MET A 180 -10.58 -5.97 -13.90
CA MET A 180 -9.35 -5.37 -13.39
C MET A 180 -8.10 -6.15 -13.77
N GLY A 181 -8.16 -7.47 -13.95
CA GLY A 181 -7.00 -8.25 -14.36
C GLY A 181 -6.50 -7.84 -15.75
N GLU A 182 -7.41 -7.72 -16.72
CA GLU A 182 -7.09 -7.24 -18.06
C GLU A 182 -6.57 -5.80 -18.01
N LEU A 183 -7.25 -4.92 -17.26
CA LEU A 183 -6.82 -3.53 -17.07
C LEU A 183 -5.39 -3.47 -16.51
N LEU A 184 -5.05 -4.27 -15.51
CA LEU A 184 -3.71 -4.27 -14.93
C LEU A 184 -2.66 -4.74 -15.92
N VAL A 185 -2.92 -5.80 -16.68
CA VAL A 185 -2.02 -6.25 -17.76
C VAL A 185 -1.77 -5.13 -18.77
N GLN A 186 -2.82 -4.41 -19.17
CA GLN A 186 -2.69 -3.27 -20.07
C GLN A 186 -1.88 -2.13 -19.46
N LEU A 187 -2.09 -1.81 -18.18
CA LEU A 187 -1.38 -0.72 -17.49
C LEU A 187 0.11 -1.06 -17.31
N VAL A 188 0.45 -2.25 -16.82
CA VAL A 188 1.84 -2.63 -16.55
C VAL A 188 2.66 -2.87 -17.82
N SER A 189 2.00 -3.14 -18.95
CA SER A 189 2.68 -3.30 -20.25
C SER A 189 3.14 -1.97 -20.87
N LYS A 190 2.61 -0.85 -20.41
CA LYS A 190 3.01 0.48 -20.89
C LYS A 190 4.34 0.88 -20.25
N PRO A 191 5.20 1.63 -20.96
CA PRO A 191 6.37 2.23 -20.34
C PRO A 191 5.96 3.16 -19.20
N VAL A 192 6.69 3.12 -18.08
CA VAL A 192 6.50 4.05 -16.98
C VAL A 192 6.71 5.47 -17.52
N PRO A 193 5.71 6.37 -17.40
CA PRO A 193 5.86 7.74 -17.86
C PRO A 193 7.04 8.44 -17.17
N ALA A 194 7.76 9.27 -17.92
CA ALA A 194 8.85 10.08 -17.38
C ALA A 194 8.41 10.86 -16.13
N GLY A 195 9.28 10.89 -15.12
CA GLY A 195 8.92 11.25 -13.76
C GLY A 195 8.25 12.62 -13.60
N VAL A 196 7.14 12.63 -12.87
CA VAL A 196 6.58 13.85 -12.28
C VAL A 196 7.47 14.24 -11.08
N ALA A 197 7.73 15.53 -10.90
CA ALA A 197 8.43 16.01 -9.71
C ALA A 197 7.58 15.69 -8.47
N ILE A 198 8.17 15.02 -7.48
CA ILE A 198 7.47 14.71 -6.23
C ILE A 198 7.17 16.03 -5.52
N PRO A 199 5.91 16.30 -5.13
CA PRO A 199 5.58 17.44 -4.27
C PRO A 199 6.44 17.42 -2.99
N THR A 200 7.01 18.57 -2.62
CA THR A 200 7.96 18.68 -1.50
C THR A 200 7.38 18.16 -0.19
N ASP A 201 6.10 18.45 0.08
CA ASP A 201 5.38 18.00 1.27
C ASP A 201 5.34 16.46 1.37
N ILE A 202 5.06 15.78 0.25
CA ILE A 202 5.01 14.31 0.20
C ILE A 202 6.40 13.71 0.44
N TRP A 203 7.44 14.32 -0.15
CA TRP A 203 8.81 13.82 -0.01
C TRP A 203 9.38 14.03 1.39
N GLU A 204 9.12 15.19 2.00
CA GLU A 204 9.53 15.49 3.36
C GLU A 204 8.83 14.54 4.35
N GLU A 205 7.52 14.32 4.20
CA GLU A 205 6.79 13.36 5.03
C GLU A 205 7.37 11.95 4.89
N ALA A 206 7.56 11.46 3.67
CA ALA A 206 8.12 10.12 3.43
C ALA A 206 9.51 9.94 4.05
N LYS A 207 10.38 10.96 3.93
CA LYS A 207 11.72 10.94 4.55
C LYS A 207 11.67 10.97 6.06
N MET A 208 10.77 11.77 6.65
CA MET A 208 10.59 11.81 8.10
C MET A 208 10.11 10.45 8.60
N THR A 209 9.11 9.87 7.96
CA THR A 209 8.58 8.55 8.29
C THR A 209 9.64 7.46 8.16
N GLU A 210 10.39 7.41 7.04
CA GLU A 210 11.50 6.46 6.85
C GLU A 210 12.57 6.61 7.94
N ARG A 211 12.98 7.84 8.26
CA ARG A 211 13.98 8.11 9.30
C ARG A 211 13.50 7.69 10.68
N ILE A 212 12.32 8.11 11.11
CA ILE A 212 11.74 7.75 12.42
C ILE A 212 11.68 6.21 12.55
N MET A 213 11.29 5.52 11.48
CA MET A 213 11.11 4.08 11.48
C MET A 213 12.44 3.31 11.48
N LYS A 214 13.41 3.69 10.63
CA LYS A 214 14.77 3.11 10.66
C LYS A 214 15.48 3.38 11.97
N ASN A 215 15.18 4.52 12.61
CA ASN A 215 15.80 4.97 13.85
C ASN A 215 15.11 4.44 15.12
N SER A 216 14.18 3.48 15.01
CA SER A 216 13.68 2.70 16.15
C SER A 216 14.81 1.93 16.88
N THR A 217 16.02 1.92 16.31
CA THR A 217 17.28 1.39 16.86
C THR A 217 18.34 2.47 17.15
N MET A 218 18.03 3.77 17.05
CA MET A 218 18.98 4.84 17.39
C MET A 218 19.26 4.92 18.89
N THR A 219 20.54 4.88 19.24
CA THR A 219 21.06 4.85 20.61
C THR A 219 21.52 6.22 21.13
N SER A 220 21.46 7.29 20.32
CA SER A 220 21.95 8.62 20.69
C SER A 220 20.84 9.67 20.78
N ILE A 221 20.88 10.49 21.83
CA ILE A 221 19.89 11.54 22.13
C ILE A 221 19.99 12.71 21.14
N GLU A 222 21.21 13.00 20.66
CA GLU A 222 21.55 14.13 19.80
C GLU A 222 20.93 14.01 18.40
N GLU A 223 20.82 12.80 17.86
CA GLU A 223 20.23 12.57 16.54
C GLU A 223 18.70 12.71 16.55
N LEU A 224 18.02 12.34 17.66
CA LEU A 224 16.58 12.54 17.81
C LEU A 224 16.21 14.04 17.88
N GLU A 225 17.01 14.85 18.58
CA GLU A 225 16.79 16.29 18.71
C GLU A 225 16.91 17.04 17.38
N SER A 226 17.64 16.47 16.40
CA SER A 226 17.75 17.03 15.05
C SER A 226 16.49 16.88 14.20
N VAL A 227 15.60 15.94 14.56
CA VAL A 227 14.34 15.65 13.84
C VAL A 227 13.20 16.52 14.37
N GLY A 228 13.24 16.89 15.65
CA GLY A 228 12.25 17.75 16.28
C GLY A 228 12.32 17.68 17.80
N THR A 229 11.63 18.59 18.48
CA THR A 229 11.54 18.57 19.95
C THR A 229 10.71 17.38 20.41
N ARG A 230 11.28 16.56 21.28
CA ARG A 230 10.59 15.39 21.83
C ARG A 230 9.38 15.79 22.66
N ALA A 231 8.25 15.14 22.39
CA ALA A 231 7.10 15.21 23.26
C ALA A 231 7.34 14.48 24.59
N ALA A 232 6.94 15.10 25.70
CA ALA A 232 6.97 14.46 27.02
C ALA A 232 5.95 13.34 27.17
N TYR A 233 5.05 13.19 26.20
CA TYR A 233 3.99 12.19 26.19
C TYR A 233 4.32 11.10 25.17
N SER A 234 4.04 9.85 25.54
CA SER A 234 4.19 8.68 24.67
C SER A 234 2.85 7.98 24.51
N CYS A 235 2.55 7.51 23.30
CA CYS A 235 1.36 6.74 23.00
C CYS A 235 1.44 5.36 23.67
N PRO A 236 0.47 4.97 24.52
CA PRO A 236 0.52 3.70 25.23
C PRO A 236 0.35 2.46 24.32
N ASP A 237 -0.18 2.61 23.10
CA ASP A 237 -0.39 1.49 22.17
C ASP A 237 0.85 1.17 21.31
N CYS A 238 1.55 2.20 20.82
CA CYS A 238 2.71 2.05 19.95
C CYS A 238 4.05 2.44 20.58
N GLY A 239 4.07 3.18 21.69
CA GLY A 239 5.28 3.69 22.33
C GLY A 239 5.92 4.90 21.65
N GLY A 240 5.32 5.44 20.59
CA GLY A 240 5.79 6.65 19.89
C GLY A 240 5.51 7.94 20.67
N GLY A 241 6.31 8.99 20.46
CA GLY A 241 6.05 10.33 21.03
C GLY A 241 4.79 10.99 20.45
N LEU A 242 4.06 11.76 21.26
CA LEU A 242 2.77 12.41 20.92
C LEU A 242 2.88 13.89 20.54
#